data_AF-A0A3M0JGG2-F1
#
_entry.id   AF-A0A3M0JGG2-F1
#
_cell.length_a   1.000
_cell.length_b   1.000
_cell.length_c   1.000
_cell.angle_alpha   90.00
_cell.angle_beta   90.00
_cell.angle_gamma   90.00
#
_symmetry.space_group_name_H-M   'P 1'
#
loop_
_entity.id
_entity.type
_entity.pdbx_description
1 polymer ?
#
loop_
_entity_poly.entity_id
_entity_poly.type
_entity_poly.pdbx_seq_one_letter_code
_entity_poly.pdbx_strand_id
1 'polypeptide(L)'
;MAAPLRRALLALGPPRSRLPVPVPSPVRPYRAAPLRRRPGPAPADPDDLRAAARRFGRLGEASGVAVWRLWPSPEQLREAEEEEREWDPPLRDVEALLDQREREEARRRKERAQEVLDNLERQQRREEKRRRRQEREEAARSALAEAEAAAAARPLPGVAPDSDTTPPKSTGESA
;
A
#
# COMPACT_ATOMS: atom_id res chain seq x y z
N MET A 1 103.39 -18.77 -57.78
CA MET A 1 103.94 -20.14 -57.90
C MET A 1 102.82 -21.07 -58.33
N ALA A 2 103.04 -21.77 -59.45
CA ALA A 2 102.37 -22.98 -59.92
C ALA A 2 100.83 -22.99 -60.10
N ALA A 3 100.40 -22.91 -61.35
CA ALA A 3 99.34 -23.81 -61.83
C ALA A 3 99.91 -25.24 -61.90
N PRO A 4 99.09 -26.30 -61.82
CA PRO A 4 98.76 -26.96 -63.09
C PRO A 4 97.40 -27.67 -63.18
N LEU A 5 96.84 -27.59 -64.40
CA LEU A 5 96.36 -28.69 -65.26
C LEU A 5 95.34 -29.71 -64.67
N ARG A 6 94.21 -29.91 -65.36
CA ARG A 6 94.09 -30.92 -66.44
C ARG A 6 92.69 -30.93 -67.09
N ARG A 7 92.73 -31.10 -68.42
CA ARG A 7 91.66 -31.35 -69.39
C ARG A 7 91.02 -32.75 -69.24
N ALA A 8 89.74 -32.88 -69.60
CA ALA A 8 89.17 -33.93 -70.47
C ALA A 8 87.67 -33.61 -70.68
N LEU A 9 87.20 -33.18 -71.85
CA LEU A 9 86.86 -33.90 -73.09
C LEU A 9 85.56 -34.74 -73.04
N LEU A 10 84.61 -34.27 -73.86
CA LEU A 10 83.64 -35.02 -74.71
C LEU A 10 82.43 -35.70 -74.05
N ALA A 11 81.22 -35.35 -74.48
CA ALA A 11 80.42 -36.20 -75.38
C ALA A 11 78.98 -35.66 -75.63
N LEU A 12 78.72 -35.36 -76.90
CA LEU A 12 77.51 -35.57 -77.72
C LEU A 12 76.17 -36.00 -77.07
N GLY A 13 75.08 -35.29 -77.42
CA GLY A 13 73.70 -35.82 -77.45
C GLY A 13 72.60 -34.73 -77.55
N PRO A 14 71.64 -34.77 -78.51
CA PRO A 14 70.61 -33.73 -78.69
C PRO A 14 69.22 -34.19 -78.13
N PRO A 15 68.08 -33.53 -78.44
CA PRO A 15 67.28 -32.73 -77.51
C PRO A 15 65.92 -33.38 -77.11
N ARG A 16 65.29 -32.95 -76.01
CA ARG A 16 63.87 -33.27 -75.75
C ARG A 16 63.06 -32.05 -75.31
N SER A 17 62.16 -31.69 -76.22
CA SER A 17 61.06 -30.74 -76.15
C SER A 17 60.22 -30.94 -74.88
N ARG A 18 60.12 -29.87 -74.07
CA ARG A 18 59.17 -29.77 -72.96
C ARG A 18 57.81 -29.33 -73.52
N LEU A 19 56.81 -30.20 -73.47
CA LEU A 19 55.41 -29.81 -73.64
C LEU A 19 54.93 -29.07 -72.37
N PRO A 20 54.09 -28.02 -72.48
CA PRO A 20 53.60 -27.28 -71.32
C PRO A 20 52.57 -28.09 -70.52
N VAL A 21 52.68 -27.99 -69.19
CA VAL A 21 51.75 -28.56 -68.20
C VAL A 21 50.43 -27.77 -68.24
N PRO A 22 49.24 -28.41 -68.24
CA PRO A 22 47.97 -27.71 -68.18
C PRO A 22 47.77 -27.03 -66.81
N VAL A 23 47.46 -25.74 -66.83
CA VAL A 23 47.13 -24.93 -65.65
C VAL A 23 45.67 -25.19 -65.25
N PRO A 24 45.33 -25.44 -63.97
CA PRO A 24 43.94 -25.61 -63.56
C PRO A 24 43.13 -24.32 -63.74
N SER A 25 41.88 -24.48 -64.20
CA SER A 25 40.92 -23.40 -64.45
C SER A 25 40.62 -22.60 -63.16
N PRO A 26 40.47 -21.26 -63.21
CA PRO A 26 40.22 -20.45 -62.03
C PRO A 26 38.85 -20.76 -61.39
N VAL A 27 38.88 -20.94 -60.06
CA VAL A 27 37.71 -21.07 -59.19
C VAL A 27 36.81 -19.84 -59.35
N ARG A 28 35.50 -20.07 -59.55
CA ARG A 28 34.51 -18.98 -59.68
C ARG A 28 34.62 -18.01 -58.50
N PRO A 29 34.71 -16.68 -58.73
CA PRO A 29 34.71 -15.74 -57.63
C PRO A 29 33.33 -15.77 -56.96
N TYR A 30 33.29 -16.18 -55.69
CA TYR A 30 32.10 -16.05 -54.86
C TYR A 30 31.79 -14.55 -54.70
N ARG A 31 30.79 -14.05 -55.43
CA ARG A 31 30.18 -12.73 -55.15
C ARG A 31 29.13 -12.93 -54.07
N ALA A 32 29.40 -12.41 -52.87
CA ALA A 32 28.40 -12.35 -51.82
C ALA A 32 27.18 -11.55 -52.30
N ALA A 33 25.99 -12.04 -51.97
CA ALA A 33 24.76 -11.32 -52.27
C ALA A 33 24.77 -9.96 -51.53
N PRO A 34 24.22 -8.89 -52.13
CA PRO A 34 24.20 -7.58 -51.50
C PRO A 34 23.44 -7.63 -50.17
N LEU A 35 23.93 -6.89 -49.18
CA LEU A 35 23.29 -6.76 -47.87
C LEU A 35 21.88 -6.20 -48.06
N ARG A 36 20.88 -6.89 -47.52
CA ARG A 36 19.50 -6.43 -47.54
C ARG A 36 19.38 -5.18 -46.68
N ARG A 37 19.29 -4.01 -47.33
CA ARG A 37 18.91 -2.77 -46.65
C ARG A 37 17.42 -2.85 -46.33
N ARG A 38 17.05 -2.39 -45.13
CA ARG A 38 15.64 -2.30 -44.76
C ARG A 38 14.98 -1.30 -45.73
N PRO A 39 13.90 -1.69 -46.44
CA PRO A 39 13.17 -0.74 -47.27
C PRO A 39 12.74 0.46 -46.40
N GLY A 40 12.74 1.65 -46.98
CA GLY A 40 12.21 2.84 -46.30
C GLY A 40 10.76 2.62 -45.87
N PRO A 41 10.28 3.35 -44.84
CA PRO A 41 8.89 3.24 -44.41
C PRO A 41 7.96 3.53 -45.60
N ALA A 42 6.89 2.74 -45.74
CA ALA A 42 5.86 3.01 -46.73
C ALA A 42 5.30 4.44 -46.55
N PRO A 43 4.91 5.12 -47.64
CA PRO A 43 4.17 6.38 -47.50
C PRO A 43 2.98 6.13 -46.57
N ALA A 44 2.93 6.88 -45.48
CA ALA A 44 1.79 6.81 -44.57
C ALA A 44 0.65 7.60 -45.20
N ASP A 45 -0.56 7.28 -44.76
CA ASP A 45 -1.72 8.11 -45.03
C ASP A 45 -1.41 9.57 -44.62
N PRO A 46 -1.52 10.53 -45.54
CA PRO A 46 -1.26 11.94 -45.23
C PRO A 46 -2.18 12.51 -44.15
N ASP A 47 -3.33 11.86 -43.89
CA ASP A 47 -4.31 12.28 -42.89
C ASP A 47 -4.09 11.62 -41.52
N ASP A 48 -3.17 10.65 -41.41
CA ASP A 48 -2.79 10.07 -40.12
C ASP A 48 -1.83 11.00 -39.36
N LEU A 49 -2.41 11.95 -38.62
CA LEU A 49 -1.69 12.90 -37.77
C LEU A 49 -0.80 12.21 -36.73
N ARG A 50 -1.16 11.00 -36.27
CA ARG A 50 -0.38 10.25 -35.29
C ARG A 50 0.89 9.67 -35.91
N ALA A 51 0.80 9.14 -37.12
CA ALA A 51 1.98 8.72 -37.88
C ALA A 51 2.87 9.93 -38.23
N ALA A 52 2.27 11.06 -38.60
CA ALA A 52 2.99 12.31 -38.87
C ALA A 52 3.75 12.81 -37.63
N ALA A 53 3.11 12.86 -36.45
CA ALA A 53 3.74 13.22 -35.19
C ALA A 53 4.93 12.31 -34.85
N ARG A 54 4.78 10.99 -35.04
CA ARG A 54 5.85 10.01 -34.82
C ARG A 54 7.04 10.22 -35.76
N ARG A 55 6.80 10.59 -37.01
CA ARG A 55 7.86 10.90 -37.99
C ARG A 55 8.57 12.20 -37.63
N PHE A 56 7.82 13.23 -37.28
CA PHE A 56 8.35 14.50 -36.81
C PHE A 56 9.21 14.32 -35.56
N GLY A 57 8.77 13.53 -34.58
CA GLY A 57 9.59 13.23 -33.40
C GLY A 57 10.90 12.47 -33.68
N ARG A 58 10.99 11.74 -34.79
CA ARG A 58 12.21 10.97 -35.18
C ARG A 58 13.16 11.75 -36.07
N LEU A 59 12.62 12.54 -36.98
CA LEU A 59 13.37 13.18 -38.07
C LEU A 59 13.35 14.71 -37.95
N GLY A 60 12.61 15.28 -37.00
CA GLY A 60 12.40 16.71 -36.86
C GLY A 60 11.78 17.33 -38.11
N GLU A 61 12.24 18.53 -38.46
CA GLU A 61 11.82 19.27 -39.65
C GLU A 61 12.14 18.55 -40.96
N ALA A 62 13.14 17.66 -40.99
CA ALA A 62 13.46 16.86 -42.17
C ALA A 62 12.34 15.87 -42.55
N SER A 63 11.37 15.65 -41.66
CA SER A 63 10.15 14.88 -41.97
C SER A 63 9.20 15.60 -42.94
N GLY A 64 9.34 16.92 -43.13
CA GLY A 64 8.44 17.74 -43.95
C GLY A 64 7.02 17.88 -43.38
N VAL A 65 6.79 17.45 -42.14
CA VAL A 65 5.48 17.57 -41.47
C VAL A 65 5.32 19.01 -40.96
N ALA A 66 4.23 19.67 -41.35
CA ALA A 66 3.93 21.02 -40.87
C ALA A 66 3.57 21.01 -39.39
N VAL A 67 4.33 21.73 -38.56
CA VAL A 67 4.22 21.71 -37.09
C VAL A 67 2.83 22.11 -36.60
N TRP A 68 2.20 23.10 -37.25
CA TRP A 68 0.86 23.57 -36.87
C TRP A 68 -0.23 22.50 -37.03
N ARG A 69 -0.04 21.49 -37.90
CA ARG A 69 -0.97 20.35 -38.04
C ARG A 69 -0.88 19.35 -36.90
N LEU A 70 0.19 19.38 -36.12
CA LEU A 70 0.39 18.47 -34.98
C LEU A 70 -0.37 18.94 -33.74
N TRP A 71 -0.74 20.21 -33.69
CA TRP A 71 -1.55 20.75 -32.62
C TRP A 71 -3.03 20.40 -32.84
N PRO A 72 -3.80 20.16 -31.76
CA PRO A 72 -5.24 19.93 -31.85
C PRO A 72 -5.94 21.06 -32.60
N SER A 73 -7.03 20.72 -33.31
CA SER A 73 -7.89 21.77 -33.86
C SER A 73 -8.55 22.56 -32.72
N PRO A 74 -8.97 23.83 -32.96
CA PRO A 74 -9.67 24.61 -31.94
C PRO A 74 -10.95 23.94 -31.42
N GLU A 75 -11.59 23.09 -32.23
CA GLU A 75 -12.77 22.31 -31.82
C GLU A 75 -12.36 21.18 -30.87
N GLN A 76 -11.33 20.41 -31.23
CA GLN A 76 -10.77 19.36 -30.37
C GLN A 76 -10.25 19.90 -29.04
N LEU A 77 -9.68 21.12 -29.04
CA LEU A 77 -9.22 21.76 -27.82
C LEU A 77 -10.38 22.10 -26.89
N ARG A 78 -11.50 22.59 -27.42
CA ARG A 78 -12.70 22.89 -26.62
C ARG A 78 -13.32 21.63 -26.04
N GLU A 79 -13.46 20.58 -26.85
CA GLU A 79 -13.94 19.28 -26.38
C GLU A 79 -13.05 18.74 -25.24
N ALA A 80 -11.73 18.81 -25.41
CA ALA A 80 -10.79 18.40 -24.36
C ALA A 80 -10.89 19.26 -23.09
N GLU A 81 -11.06 20.59 -23.21
CA GLU A 81 -11.27 21.48 -22.06
C GLU A 81 -12.60 21.22 -21.34
N GLU A 82 -13.65 20.86 -22.08
CA GLU A 82 -14.94 20.50 -21.51
C GLU A 82 -14.86 19.16 -20.77
N GLU A 83 -14.22 18.15 -21.36
CA GLU A 83 -13.94 16.88 -20.70
C GLU A 83 -13.08 17.08 -19.43
N GLU A 84 -12.02 17.89 -19.50
CA GLU A 84 -11.19 18.20 -18.33
C GLU A 84 -12.00 18.88 -17.22
N ARG A 85 -12.87 19.83 -17.55
CA ARG A 85 -13.72 20.49 -16.53
C ARG A 85 -14.73 19.55 -15.90
N GLU A 86 -15.23 18.56 -16.64
CA GLU A 86 -16.17 17.57 -16.12
C GLU A 86 -15.48 16.59 -15.18
N TRP A 87 -14.30 16.10 -15.55
CA TRP A 87 -13.59 15.04 -14.82
C TRP A 87 -12.64 15.57 -13.74
N ASP A 88 -11.99 16.72 -13.99
CA ASP A 88 -11.00 17.34 -13.13
C ASP A 88 -11.51 18.69 -12.61
N PRO A 89 -12.34 18.69 -11.54
CA PRO A 89 -12.85 19.93 -10.96
C PRO A 89 -11.70 20.80 -10.43
N PRO A 90 -11.90 22.12 -10.36
CA PRO A 90 -10.87 23.01 -9.84
C PRO A 90 -10.61 22.71 -8.36
N LEU A 91 -9.36 22.86 -7.93
CA LEU A 91 -8.92 22.55 -6.56
C LEU A 91 -9.79 23.22 -5.48
N ARG A 92 -10.27 24.43 -5.74
CA ARG A 92 -11.15 25.18 -4.83
C ARG A 92 -12.47 24.47 -4.54
N ASP A 93 -13.06 23.82 -5.53
CA ASP A 93 -14.31 23.10 -5.36
C ASP A 93 -14.08 21.82 -4.56
N VAL A 94 -12.95 21.14 -4.80
CA VAL A 94 -12.53 19.97 -4.03
C VAL A 94 -12.28 20.33 -2.56
N GLU A 95 -11.57 21.43 -2.28
CA GLU A 95 -11.35 21.95 -0.93
C GLU A 95 -12.68 22.24 -0.22
N ALA A 96 -13.61 22.92 -0.89
CA ALA A 96 -14.92 23.25 -0.32
C ALA A 96 -15.75 21.99 0.00
N LEU A 97 -15.70 20.97 -0.86
CA LEU A 97 -16.38 19.69 -0.62
C LEU A 97 -15.78 18.94 0.58
N LEU A 98 -14.46 18.95 0.72
CA LEU A 98 -13.78 18.32 1.85
C LEU A 98 -14.13 19.02 3.17
N ASP A 99 -14.09 20.34 3.20
CA ASP A 99 -14.47 21.13 4.37
C ASP A 99 -15.92 20.86 4.80
N GLN A 100 -16.85 20.75 3.84
CA GLN A 100 -18.24 20.40 4.13
C GLN A 100 -18.35 18.99 4.73
N ARG A 101 -17.69 18.00 4.11
CA ARG A 101 -17.68 16.62 4.62
C ARG A 101 -17.09 16.53 6.02
N GLU A 102 -16.00 17.24 6.30
CA GLU A 102 -15.38 17.26 7.62
C GLU A 102 -16.33 17.84 8.68
N ARG A 103 -17.03 18.92 8.37
CA ARG A 103 -18.03 19.52 9.28
C ARG A 103 -19.19 18.57 9.57
N GLU A 104 -19.69 17.88 8.55
CA GLU A 104 -20.76 16.89 8.72
C GLU A 104 -20.30 15.70 9.56
N GLU A 105 -19.11 15.18 9.30
CA GLU A 105 -18.52 14.10 10.10
C GLU A 105 -18.30 14.54 11.54
N ALA A 106 -17.75 15.72 11.76
CA ALA A 106 -17.55 16.27 13.09
C ALA A 106 -18.89 16.40 13.84
N ARG A 107 -19.95 16.84 13.16
CA ARG A 107 -21.30 16.90 13.74
C ARG A 107 -21.81 15.52 14.13
N ARG A 108 -21.72 14.53 13.23
CA ARG A 108 -22.12 13.14 13.50
C ARG A 108 -21.32 12.52 14.64
N ARG A 109 -20.02 12.79 14.73
CA ARG A 109 -19.16 12.32 15.82
C ARG A 109 -19.60 12.92 17.17
N LYS A 110 -19.94 14.22 17.20
CA LYS A 110 -20.45 14.89 18.40
C LYS A 110 -21.79 14.32 18.85
N GLU A 111 -22.74 14.17 17.93
CA GLU A 111 -24.05 13.58 18.21
C GLU A 111 -23.91 12.17 18.82
N ARG A 112 -23.09 11.31 18.20
CA ARG A 112 -22.79 9.97 18.73
C ARG A 112 -22.13 10.00 20.11
N ALA A 113 -21.18 10.91 20.33
CA ALA A 113 -20.53 11.05 21.62
C ALA A 113 -21.53 11.47 22.72
N GLN A 114 -22.43 12.39 22.42
CA GLN A 114 -23.50 12.80 23.33
C GLN A 114 -24.44 11.64 23.67
N GLU A 115 -24.88 10.87 22.67
CA GLU A 115 -25.71 9.69 22.91
C GLU A 115 -25.04 8.66 23.83
N VAL A 116 -23.73 8.45 23.66
CA VAL A 116 -22.95 7.56 24.51
C VAL A 116 -22.91 8.08 25.94
N LEU A 117 -22.64 9.38 26.13
CA LEU A 117 -22.63 10.00 27.46
C LEU A 117 -23.99 9.88 28.15
N ASP A 118 -25.08 10.20 27.43
CA ASP A 118 -26.44 10.07 27.95
C ASP A 118 -26.78 8.62 28.34
N ASN A 119 -26.30 7.64 27.57
CA ASN A 119 -26.49 6.24 27.87
C ASN A 119 -25.71 5.83 29.12
N LEU A 120 -24.45 6.25 29.24
CA LEU A 120 -23.63 6.01 30.43
C LEU A 120 -24.27 6.60 31.68
N GLU A 121 -24.77 7.84 31.63
CA GLU A 121 -25.49 8.45 32.75
C GLU A 121 -26.76 7.66 33.12
N ARG A 122 -27.54 7.22 32.13
CA ARG A 122 -28.71 6.38 32.37
C ARG A 122 -28.34 5.04 33.02
N GLN A 123 -27.22 4.44 32.60
CA GLN A 123 -26.72 3.20 33.20
C GLN A 123 -26.30 3.41 34.65
N GLN A 124 -25.52 4.47 34.95
CA GLN A 124 -25.10 4.80 36.31
C GLN A 124 -26.30 5.01 37.25
N ARG A 125 -27.34 5.73 36.81
CA ARG A 125 -28.57 5.91 37.60
C ARG A 125 -29.30 4.58 37.88
N ARG A 126 -29.29 3.65 36.91
CA ARG A 126 -29.89 2.31 37.10
C ARG A 126 -29.08 1.48 38.08
N GLU A 127 -27.76 1.55 38.01
CA GLU A 127 -26.86 0.86 38.94
C GLU A 127 -27.00 1.38 40.37
N GLU A 128 -27.02 2.69 40.56
CA GLU A 128 -27.23 3.30 41.88
C GLU A 128 -28.57 2.86 42.48
N LYS A 129 -29.64 2.84 41.67
CA LYS A 129 -30.95 2.36 42.13
C LYS A 129 -30.93 0.88 42.52
N ARG A 130 -30.19 0.04 41.79
CA ARG A 130 -30.01 -1.38 42.13
C ARG A 130 -29.25 -1.54 43.44
N ARG A 131 -28.16 -0.79 43.62
CA ARG A 131 -27.36 -0.79 44.84
C ARG A 131 -28.19 -0.38 46.06
N ARG A 132 -28.94 0.74 45.98
CA ARG A 132 -29.83 1.18 47.07
C ARG A 132 -30.89 0.14 47.42
N ARG A 133 -31.37 -0.63 46.43
CA ARG A 133 -32.33 -1.71 46.68
C ARG A 133 -31.66 -2.87 47.43
N GLN A 134 -30.47 -3.28 47.00
CA GLN A 134 -29.69 -4.31 47.68
C GLN A 134 -29.38 -3.93 49.13
N GLU A 135 -28.91 -2.71 49.37
CA GLU A 135 -28.63 -2.20 50.71
C GLU A 135 -29.87 -2.23 51.62
N ARG A 136 -31.06 -1.92 51.08
CA ARG A 136 -32.32 -2.03 51.84
C ARG A 136 -32.72 -3.48 52.14
N GLU A 137 -32.54 -4.37 51.17
CA GLU A 137 -32.83 -5.80 51.35
C GLU A 137 -31.87 -6.43 52.36
N GLU A 138 -30.59 -6.05 52.34
CA GLU A 138 -29.58 -6.45 53.33
C GLU A 138 -29.90 -5.91 54.73
N ALA A 139 -30.23 -4.63 54.85
CA ALA A 139 -30.63 -4.03 56.13
C ALA A 139 -31.92 -4.67 56.70
N ALA A 140 -32.88 -5.03 55.85
CA ALA A 140 -34.08 -5.75 56.27
C ALA A 140 -33.74 -7.17 56.75
N ARG A 141 -32.83 -7.88 56.07
CA ARG A 141 -32.36 -9.20 56.48
C ARG A 141 -31.60 -9.16 57.80
N SER A 142 -30.71 -8.19 57.99
CA SER A 142 -29.98 -8.04 59.24
C SER A 142 -30.92 -7.69 60.39
N ALA A 143 -31.89 -6.79 60.19
CA ALA A 143 -32.89 -6.46 61.21
C ALA A 143 -33.76 -7.67 61.61
N LEU A 144 -34.14 -8.52 60.66
CA LEU A 144 -34.85 -9.77 60.96
C LEU A 144 -33.97 -10.74 61.76
N ALA A 145 -32.69 -10.90 61.39
CA ALA A 145 -31.76 -11.76 62.12
C ALA A 145 -31.49 -11.23 63.55
N GLU A 146 -31.38 -9.92 63.73
CA GLU A 146 -31.28 -9.29 65.05
C GLU A 146 -32.55 -9.48 65.89
N ALA A 147 -33.73 -9.34 65.29
CA ALA A 147 -35.00 -9.60 65.96
C ALA A 147 -35.15 -11.06 66.37
N GLU A 148 -34.72 -12.01 65.52
CA GLU A 148 -34.69 -13.43 65.83
C GLU A 148 -33.71 -13.74 66.97
N ALA A 149 -32.51 -13.17 66.94
CA ALA A 149 -31.52 -13.31 68.01
C ALA A 149 -32.02 -12.70 69.33
N ALA A 150 -32.67 -11.54 69.29
CA ALA A 150 -33.27 -10.89 70.46
C ALA A 150 -34.47 -11.68 71.02
N ALA A 151 -35.26 -12.33 70.15
CA ALA A 151 -36.33 -13.22 70.57
C ALA A 151 -35.80 -14.51 71.22
N ALA A 152 -34.70 -15.07 70.71
CA ALA A 152 -34.02 -16.22 71.29
C ALA A 152 -33.33 -15.89 72.64
N ALA A 153 -32.84 -14.65 72.79
CA ALA A 153 -32.25 -14.16 74.03
C ALA A 153 -33.29 -13.67 75.06
N ARG A 154 -34.58 -13.62 74.70
CA ARG A 154 -35.65 -13.21 75.60
C ARG A 154 -35.91 -14.35 76.61
N PRO A 155 -35.75 -14.12 77.92
CA PRO A 155 -36.01 -15.16 78.91
C PRO A 155 -37.49 -15.58 78.86
N LEU A 156 -37.74 -16.88 79.01
CA LEU A 156 -39.08 -17.46 79.02
C LEU A 156 -39.97 -16.67 79.98
N PRO A 157 -41.16 -16.19 79.54
CA PRO A 157 -42.09 -15.50 80.43
C PRO A 157 -42.58 -16.50 81.48
N GLY A 158 -41.98 -16.44 82.67
CA GLY A 158 -42.28 -17.36 83.77
C GLY A 158 -41.14 -17.65 84.76
N VAL A 159 -39.89 -17.25 84.50
CA VAL A 159 -38.84 -17.38 85.52
C VAL A 159 -38.82 -16.13 86.40
N ALA A 160 -39.28 -16.30 87.64
CA ALA A 160 -39.23 -15.27 88.68
C ALA A 160 -37.78 -14.81 88.91
N PRO A 161 -37.53 -13.52 89.18
CA PRO A 161 -36.22 -13.11 89.65
C PRO A 161 -36.06 -13.59 91.09
N ASP A 162 -35.18 -14.58 91.30
CA ASP A 162 -34.65 -14.88 92.63
C ASP A 162 -33.89 -13.65 93.13
N SER A 163 -34.57 -12.84 93.95
CA SER A 163 -33.91 -12.04 94.96
C SER A 163 -33.36 -13.00 96.01
N ASP A 164 -32.04 -13.05 96.21
CA ASP A 164 -31.48 -12.99 97.57
C ASP A 164 -29.94 -12.93 97.66
N THR A 165 -29.50 -11.92 98.42
CA THR A 165 -28.45 -11.93 99.47
C THR A 165 -27.05 -12.43 99.08
N THR A 166 -25.95 -11.67 99.22
CA THR A 166 -25.40 -11.20 100.52
C THR A 166 -24.10 -10.42 100.25
N PRO A 167 -23.77 -9.33 100.99
CA PRO A 167 -22.48 -8.64 100.90
C PRO A 167 -21.45 -9.24 101.89
N PRO A 168 -20.13 -9.26 101.59
CA PRO A 168 -19.14 -9.46 102.64
C PRO A 168 -18.76 -8.12 103.27
N LYS A 169 -19.03 -8.04 104.57
CA LYS A 169 -18.60 -7.02 105.52
C LYS A 169 -17.25 -7.41 106.12
N SER A 170 -16.45 -6.38 106.45
CA SER A 170 -15.27 -6.34 107.35
C SER A 170 -14.01 -7.08 106.85
N THR A 171 -12.77 -6.65 107.08
CA THR A 171 -12.12 -5.89 108.18
C THR A 171 -10.73 -5.51 107.61
N GLY A 172 -10.16 -4.31 107.78
CA GLY A 172 -9.38 -3.87 108.95
C GLY A 172 -7.95 -4.46 108.96
N GLU A 173 -6.95 -3.66 109.38
CA GLU A 173 -5.56 -4.06 109.79
C GLU A 173 -4.51 -4.07 108.65
N SER A 174 -3.32 -3.47 108.69
CA SER A 174 -2.54 -2.70 109.67
C SER A 174 -1.35 -2.00 108.99
N ALA A 175 -0.88 -0.91 109.62
CA ALA A 175 0.47 -0.30 109.64
C ALA A 175 1.16 0.15 108.33
#